data_AF-A0A345XSN0-F1
#
_entry.id   AF-A0A345XSN0-F1
#
_cell.length_a   1.000
_cell.length_b   1.000
_cell.length_c   1.000
_cell.angle_alpha   90.00
_cell.angle_beta   90.00
_cell.angle_gamma   90.00
#
_symmetry.space_group_name_H-M   'P 1'
#
loop_
_entity.id
_entity.type
_entity.pdbx_description
1 polymer ?
#
loop_
_entity_poly.entity_id
_entity_poly.type
_entity_poly.pdbx_seq_one_letter_code
_entity_poly.pdbx_strand_id
1 'polypeptide(L)'
;MTSRDLEILQWAARWRAVTCPQVAREFDRRTERTRRREVYERRLRALHQLELLQQARPLGDQPRIHWLTRAGMAAAGVEGTPGSPSVGELVHDLEVVELAHHLAVTQPDHQLVTEQEIRRSEPNPSSGPGARLRSDIEIGAGRGTGGRSFPDLASVVTSEDGAEQVWVHELERARKGRARLLSIMLSYVYAEHVHGVVYWAWPGLADPLAAVAEEANRTAAAAGLRPCVVVRPWQPRL
;
A
#
# COMPACT_ATOMS: atom_id res chain seq x y z
N MET A 1 26.79 4.87 8.61
CA MET A 1 25.51 5.08 7.90
C MET A 1 25.75 5.99 6.71
N THR A 2 25.26 5.63 5.52
CA THR A 2 25.44 6.37 4.26
C THR A 2 24.13 7.00 3.79
N SER A 3 24.18 7.91 2.81
CA SER A 3 22.97 8.47 2.17
C SER A 3 22.03 7.38 1.64
N ARG A 4 22.60 6.34 1.02
CA ARG A 4 21.82 5.19 0.53
C ARG A 4 21.13 4.42 1.64
N ASP A 5 21.72 4.35 2.84
CA ASP A 5 21.09 3.67 3.97
C ASP A 5 19.89 4.48 4.49
N LEU A 6 19.98 5.80 4.49
CA LEU A 6 18.86 6.68 4.80
C LEU A 6 17.72 6.56 3.79
N GLU A 7 18.04 6.53 2.49
CA GLU A 7 17.04 6.29 1.45
C GLU A 7 16.33 4.95 1.63
N ILE A 8 17.06 3.89 1.99
CA ILE A 8 16.49 2.56 2.28
C ILE A 8 15.53 2.64 3.48
N LEU A 9 15.92 3.33 4.56
CA LEU A 9 15.06 3.50 5.73
C LEU A 9 13.79 4.29 5.37
N GLN A 10 13.91 5.38 4.61
CA GLN A 10 12.78 6.19 4.15
C GLN A 10 11.81 5.38 3.30
N TRP A 11 12.32 4.58 2.36
CA TRP A 11 11.47 3.72 1.55
C TRP A 11 10.83 2.60 2.38
N ALA A 12 11.61 1.93 3.24
CA ALA A 12 11.11 0.86 4.10
C ALA A 12 10.07 1.36 5.12
N ALA A 13 10.14 2.62 5.55
CA ALA A 13 9.18 3.23 6.47
C ALA A 13 7.76 3.30 5.90
N ARG A 14 7.59 3.21 4.57
CA ARG A 14 6.30 3.21 3.88
C ARG A 14 5.57 1.87 4.03
N TRP A 15 6.23 0.83 4.53
CA TRP A 15 5.73 -0.54 4.60
C TRP A 15 5.75 -1.06 6.03
N ARG A 16 4.90 -2.05 6.33
CA ARG A 16 4.94 -2.76 7.63
C ARG A 16 6.14 -3.68 7.74
N ALA A 17 6.54 -4.30 6.63
CA ALA A 17 7.75 -5.08 6.49
C ALA A 17 8.18 -5.12 5.03
N VAL A 18 9.46 -5.37 4.79
CA VAL A 18 10.04 -5.57 3.46
C VAL A 18 11.04 -6.72 3.47
N THR A 19 11.26 -7.32 2.31
CA THR A 19 12.34 -8.31 2.12
C THR A 19 13.54 -7.71 1.41
N CYS A 20 14.70 -8.36 1.51
CA CYS A 20 15.89 -7.93 0.75
C CYS A 20 15.67 -7.93 -0.78
N PRO A 21 15.03 -8.94 -1.40
CA PRO A 21 14.69 -8.89 -2.83
C PRO A 21 13.83 -7.67 -3.21
N GLN A 22 12.88 -7.29 -2.36
CA GLN A 22 12.05 -6.11 -2.59
C GLN A 22 12.86 -4.80 -2.52
N VAL A 23 13.71 -4.66 -1.50
CA VAL A 23 14.64 -3.53 -1.41
C VAL A 23 15.54 -3.48 -2.65
N ALA A 24 16.15 -4.60 -3.04
CA ALA A 24 17.03 -4.65 -4.20
C ALA A 24 16.31 -4.19 -5.47
N ARG A 25 15.09 -4.69 -5.71
CA ARG A 25 14.30 -4.33 -6.89
C ARG A 25 13.96 -2.85 -6.94
N GLU A 26 13.53 -2.26 -5.82
CA GLU A 26 13.21 -0.83 -5.79
C GLU A 26 14.43 0.02 -6.13
N PHE A 27 15.58 -0.27 -5.52
CA PHE A 27 16.77 0.55 -5.67
C PHE A 27 17.48 0.33 -7.01
N ASP A 28 17.41 -0.87 -7.56
CA ASP A 28 17.87 -1.16 -8.92
C ASP A 28 16.99 -0.43 -9.95
N ARG A 29 15.66 -0.39 -9.74
CA ARG A 29 14.71 0.38 -10.58
C ARG A 29 15.02 1.88 -10.56
N ARG A 30 15.17 2.48 -9.37
CA ARG A 30 15.45 3.93 -9.22
C ARG A 30 16.79 4.36 -9.82
N THR A 31 17.76 3.46 -9.88
CA THR A 31 19.12 3.79 -10.35
C THR A 31 19.41 3.26 -11.74
N GLU A 32 18.46 2.55 -12.36
CA GLU A 32 18.61 1.84 -13.63
C GLU A 32 19.87 0.95 -13.67
N ARG A 33 20.27 0.42 -12.50
CA ARG A 33 21.51 -0.34 -12.33
C ARG A 33 21.27 -1.52 -11.41
N THR A 34 21.44 -2.72 -11.96
CA THR A 34 21.36 -3.95 -11.16
C THR A 34 22.60 -4.11 -10.29
N ARG A 35 22.40 -4.26 -8.99
CA ARG A 35 23.49 -4.58 -8.05
C ARG A 35 23.38 -6.03 -7.60
N ARG A 36 24.53 -6.58 -7.20
CA ARG A 36 24.57 -7.88 -6.52
C ARG A 36 23.75 -7.81 -5.23
N ARG A 37 22.90 -8.82 -5.01
CA ARG A 37 21.98 -8.90 -3.87
C ARG A 37 22.70 -8.75 -2.51
N GLU A 38 23.91 -9.27 -2.41
CA GLU A 38 24.76 -9.24 -1.21
C GLU A 38 25.07 -7.80 -0.77
N VAL A 39 25.06 -6.84 -1.70
CA VAL A 39 25.22 -5.41 -1.37
C VAL A 39 24.06 -4.93 -0.49
N TYR A 40 22.83 -5.30 -0.85
CA TYR A 40 21.63 -4.94 -0.08
C TYR A 40 21.55 -5.73 1.23
N GLU A 41 21.89 -7.02 1.22
CA GLU A 41 21.93 -7.83 2.44
C GLU A 41 22.92 -7.28 3.47
N ARG A 42 24.11 -6.85 3.03
CA ARG A 42 25.11 -6.23 3.91
C ARG A 42 24.59 -4.91 4.50
N ARG A 43 23.89 -4.09 3.71
CA ARG A 43 23.31 -2.83 4.19
C ARG A 43 22.21 -3.09 5.22
N LEU A 44 21.27 -3.98 4.94
CA LEU A 44 20.19 -4.33 5.86
C LEU A 44 20.73 -4.94 7.15
N ARG A 45 21.79 -5.76 7.07
CA ARG A 45 22.49 -6.28 8.26
C ARG A 45 23.12 -5.16 9.09
N ALA A 46 23.81 -4.20 8.44
CA ALA A 46 24.40 -3.07 9.14
C ALA A 46 23.33 -2.18 9.80
N LEU A 47 22.22 -1.91 9.11
CA LEU A 47 21.08 -1.18 9.67
C LEU A 47 20.44 -1.89 10.87
N HIS A 48 20.37 -3.22 10.84
CA HIS A 48 19.94 -4.02 11.98
C HIS A 48 20.92 -3.97 13.16
N GLN A 49 22.24 -4.05 12.90
CA GLN A 49 23.28 -3.92 13.93
C GLN A 49 23.29 -2.54 14.59
N LEU A 50 22.85 -1.51 13.87
CA LEU A 50 22.64 -0.15 14.41
C LEU A 50 21.27 0.02 15.09
N GLU A 51 20.51 -1.07 15.26
CA GLU A 51 19.17 -1.07 15.87
C GLU A 51 18.15 -0.18 15.14
N LEU A 52 18.38 0.13 13.86
CA LEU A 52 17.45 0.90 13.02
C LEU A 52 16.41 0.00 12.37
N LEU A 53 16.72 -1.29 12.19
CA LEU A 53 15.80 -2.31 11.72
C LEU A 53 15.72 -3.47 12.71
N GLN A 54 14.53 -4.05 12.84
CA GLN A 54 14.37 -5.42 13.31
C GLN A 54 14.31 -6.37 12.12
N GLN A 55 14.56 -7.66 12.38
CA GLN A 55 14.48 -8.69 11.35
C GLN A 55 14.03 -10.02 11.93
N ALA A 56 13.29 -10.79 11.14
CA ALA A 56 12.84 -12.13 11.50
C ALA A 56 12.65 -12.99 10.24
N ARG A 57 12.57 -14.31 10.44
CA ARG A 57 12.16 -15.25 9.39
C ARG A 57 10.95 -16.06 9.90
N PRO A 58 9.76 -15.45 9.93
CA PRO A 58 8.57 -16.10 10.47
C PRO A 58 8.04 -17.23 9.56
N LEU A 59 8.32 -17.16 8.26
CA LEU A 59 7.95 -18.17 7.27
C LEU A 59 9.26 -18.80 6.75
N GLY A 60 9.40 -20.12 6.86
CA GLY A 60 10.69 -20.81 6.64
C GLY A 60 11.17 -20.81 5.19
N ASP A 61 10.22 -20.82 4.26
CA ASP A 61 10.39 -20.78 2.81
C ASP A 61 10.54 -19.35 2.25
N GLN A 62 10.18 -18.34 3.04
CA GLN A 62 10.26 -16.94 2.62
C GLN A 62 11.59 -16.26 3.00
N PRO A 63 11.98 -15.21 2.26
CA PRO A 63 13.08 -14.36 2.66
C PRO A 63 12.89 -13.78 4.06
N ARG A 64 14.02 -13.46 4.70
CA ARG A 64 14.02 -12.68 5.94
C ARG A 64 13.31 -11.35 5.71
N ILE A 65 12.43 -10.99 6.64
CA ILE A 65 11.73 -9.71 6.64
C ILE A 65 12.45 -8.70 7.52
N HIS A 66 12.30 -7.43 7.18
CA HIS A 66 12.90 -6.28 7.86
C HIS A 66 11.83 -5.22 8.07
N TRP A 67 11.80 -4.61 9.25
CA TRP A 67 10.90 -3.49 9.57
C TRP A 67 11.60 -2.51 10.50
N LEU A 68 11.15 -1.26 10.51
CA LEU A 68 11.82 -0.20 11.25
C LEU A 68 11.58 -0.34 12.76
N THR A 69 12.61 -0.02 13.54
CA THR A 69 12.44 0.32 14.96
C THR A 69 11.98 1.77 15.10
N ARG A 70 11.73 2.21 16.34
CA ARG A 70 11.54 3.64 16.64
C ARG A 70 12.76 4.48 16.26
N ALA A 71 13.98 3.98 16.51
CA ALA A 71 15.21 4.65 16.11
C ALA A 71 15.34 4.71 14.58
N GLY A 72 14.96 3.64 13.87
CA GLY A 72 14.89 3.63 12.41
C GLY A 72 13.92 4.65 11.83
N MET A 73 12.74 4.77 12.42
CA MET A 73 11.73 5.77 12.04
C MET A 73 12.27 7.20 12.20
N ALA A 74 12.88 7.49 13.36
CA ALA A 74 13.51 8.78 13.61
C ALA A 74 14.65 9.08 12.62
N ALA A 75 15.50 8.09 12.33
CA ALA A 75 16.57 8.23 11.34
C ALA A 75 16.03 8.44 9.91
N ALA A 76 14.86 7.87 9.60
CA ALA A 76 14.16 8.09 8.32
C ALA A 76 13.46 9.45 8.24
N GLY A 77 13.39 10.21 9.35
CA GLY A 77 12.61 11.45 9.42
C GLY A 77 11.10 11.21 9.38
N VAL A 78 10.64 10.05 9.86
CA VAL A 78 9.22 9.67 9.84
C VAL A 78 8.68 9.63 11.26
N GLU A 79 7.62 10.39 11.49
CA GLU A 79 6.92 10.44 12.78
C GLU A 79 5.90 9.29 12.93
N GLY A 80 5.48 9.05 14.18
CA GLY A 80 4.48 8.04 14.53
C GLY A 80 5.06 6.74 15.09
N THR A 81 4.20 5.72 15.19
CA THR A 81 4.56 4.42 15.79
C THR A 81 5.08 3.46 14.72
N PRO A 82 6.19 2.74 14.96
CA PRO A 82 6.63 1.69 14.04
C PRO A 82 5.55 0.64 13.83
N GLY A 83 5.28 0.29 12.57
CA GLY A 83 4.45 -0.87 12.26
C GLY A 83 5.20 -2.14 12.66
N SER A 84 4.58 -3.00 13.47
CA SER A 84 5.09 -4.36 13.68
C SER A 84 4.34 -5.30 12.75
N PRO A 85 5.04 -6.14 11.97
CA PRO A 85 4.39 -7.14 11.15
C PRO A 85 3.69 -8.18 12.04
N SER A 86 2.51 -8.62 11.61
CA SER A 86 1.81 -9.76 12.21
C SER A 86 1.92 -10.96 11.28
N VAL A 87 2.06 -12.17 11.82
CA VAL A 87 2.19 -13.38 10.98
C VAL A 87 0.95 -13.60 10.12
N GLY A 88 -0.24 -13.28 10.63
CA GLY A 88 -1.51 -13.45 9.92
C GLY A 88 -1.66 -12.57 8.69
N GLU A 89 -1.10 -11.35 8.72
CA GLU A 89 -1.14 -10.39 7.61
C GLU A 89 0.15 -10.33 6.79
N LEU A 90 1.23 -11.01 7.22
CA LEU A 90 2.54 -10.81 6.61
C LEU A 90 2.58 -11.08 5.09
N VAL A 91 1.93 -12.16 4.63
CA VAL A 91 1.88 -12.48 3.20
C VAL A 91 1.14 -11.39 2.44
N HIS A 92 0.06 -10.85 3.01
CA HIS A 92 -0.68 -9.72 2.44
C HIS A 92 0.21 -8.48 2.36
N ASP A 93 0.82 -8.08 3.48
CA ASP A 93 1.67 -6.90 3.57
C ASP A 93 2.82 -6.95 2.55
N LEU A 94 3.46 -8.11 2.39
CA LEU A 94 4.56 -8.27 1.44
C LEU A 94 4.07 -8.30 -0.02
N GLU A 95 2.90 -8.88 -0.31
CA GLU A 95 2.29 -8.84 -1.64
C GLU A 95 1.81 -7.43 -2.01
N VAL A 96 1.42 -6.59 -1.05
CA VAL A 96 1.13 -5.17 -1.30
C VAL A 96 2.40 -4.44 -1.77
N VAL A 97 3.59 -4.79 -1.25
CA VAL A 97 4.87 -4.26 -1.78
C VAL A 97 5.11 -4.74 -3.21
N GLU A 98 4.77 -5.98 -3.54
CA GLU A 98 4.87 -6.52 -4.90
C GLU A 98 3.91 -5.79 -5.87
N LEU A 99 2.69 -5.51 -5.42
CA LEU A 99 1.72 -4.71 -6.16
C LEU A 99 2.23 -3.28 -6.38
N ALA A 100 2.81 -2.66 -5.36
CA ALA A 100 3.41 -1.34 -5.50
C ALA A 100 4.55 -1.32 -6.54
N HIS A 101 5.41 -2.34 -6.57
CA HIS A 101 6.41 -2.47 -7.63
C HIS A 101 5.79 -2.64 -9.01
N HIS A 102 4.70 -3.41 -9.14
CA HIS A 102 3.99 -3.57 -10.40
C HIS A 102 3.39 -2.24 -10.89
N LEU A 103 2.76 -1.49 -10.00
CA LEU A 103 2.18 -0.18 -10.30
C LEU A 103 3.28 0.84 -10.65
N ALA A 104 4.39 0.87 -9.93
CA ALA A 104 5.51 1.78 -10.23
C ALA A 104 6.14 1.54 -11.62
N VAL A 105 5.94 0.36 -12.22
CA VAL A 105 6.40 0.03 -13.58
C VAL A 105 5.31 0.32 -14.62
N THR A 106 4.05 0.01 -14.31
CA THR A 106 2.95 0.14 -15.28
C THR A 106 2.29 1.53 -15.28
N GLN A 107 2.50 2.30 -14.21
CA GLN A 107 1.96 3.64 -13.98
C GLN A 107 3.07 4.53 -13.38
N PRO A 108 4.20 4.75 -14.09
CA PRO A 108 5.36 5.46 -13.55
C PRO A 108 5.08 6.91 -13.18
N ASP A 109 4.09 7.54 -13.83
CA ASP A 109 3.69 8.93 -13.60
C ASP A 109 2.75 9.08 -12.39
N HIS A 110 2.29 7.97 -11.80
CA HIS A 110 1.42 7.99 -10.64
C HIS A 110 2.26 8.01 -9.36
N GLN A 111 1.95 8.94 -8.45
CA GLN A 111 2.46 8.90 -7.09
C GLN A 111 1.71 7.83 -6.29
N LEU A 112 2.44 6.81 -5.84
CA LEU A 112 1.91 5.81 -4.92
C LEU A 112 1.92 6.33 -3.47
N VAL A 113 0.85 6.08 -2.74
CA VAL A 113 0.68 6.35 -1.31
C VAL A 113 0.26 5.05 -0.62
N THR A 114 0.95 4.66 0.45
CA THR A 114 0.67 3.41 1.18
C THR A 114 -0.30 3.61 2.34
N GLU A 115 -0.93 2.53 2.82
CA GLU A 115 -1.72 2.51 4.06
C GLU A 115 -1.00 3.22 5.23
N GLN A 116 0.30 2.95 5.40
CA GLN A 116 1.11 3.54 6.47
C GLN A 116 1.35 5.04 6.29
N GLU A 117 1.42 5.52 5.05
CA GLU A 117 1.52 6.96 4.76
C GLU A 117 0.18 7.66 5.03
N ILE A 118 -0.95 7.05 4.64
CA ILE A 118 -2.29 7.58 4.88
C ILE A 118 -2.58 7.67 6.39
N ARG A 119 -2.30 6.58 7.12
CA ARG A 119 -2.49 6.53 8.58
C ARG A 119 -1.71 7.60 9.35
N ARG A 120 -0.56 8.03 8.82
CA ARG A 120 0.29 9.04 9.46
C ARG A 120 -0.10 10.47 9.10
N SER A 121 -0.83 10.66 8.00
CA SER A 121 -1.14 12.00 7.50
C SER A 121 -2.40 12.62 8.09
N GLU A 122 -3.22 11.85 8.82
CA GLU A 122 -4.37 12.35 9.56
C GLU A 122 -3.96 13.18 10.79
N PRO A 123 -4.77 14.18 11.15
CA PRO A 123 -4.36 15.57 11.12
C PRO A 123 -3.16 15.92 12.02
N ASN A 124 -2.11 16.42 11.36
CA ASN A 124 -1.47 17.67 11.76
C ASN A 124 -1.53 18.66 10.57
N PRO A 125 -2.25 19.79 10.66
CA PRO A 125 -2.70 20.61 9.52
C PRO A 125 -1.68 21.68 9.08
N SER A 126 -0.59 21.27 8.41
CA SER A 126 0.36 22.25 7.85
C SER A 126 1.31 21.69 6.77
N SER A 127 0.82 21.14 5.64
CA SER A 127 1.74 20.70 4.57
C SER A 127 1.15 20.62 3.15
N GLY A 128 1.11 21.76 2.45
CA GLY A 128 1.31 21.86 0.99
C GLY A 128 0.28 21.19 0.05
N PRO A 129 0.52 21.25 -1.27
CA PRO A 129 -0.44 20.82 -2.31
C PRO A 129 -0.87 19.35 -2.24
N GLY A 130 -0.04 18.47 -1.67
CA GLY A 130 -0.37 17.05 -1.43
C GLY A 130 -1.22 16.78 -0.17
N ALA A 131 -1.81 17.80 0.43
CA ALA A 131 -2.66 17.69 1.62
C ALA A 131 -4.08 17.14 1.34
N ARG A 132 -4.53 17.10 0.09
CA ARG A 132 -5.91 16.70 -0.23
C ARG A 132 -6.16 15.19 -0.22
N LEU A 133 -5.13 14.37 -0.39
CA LEU A 133 -5.17 12.93 -0.07
C LEU A 133 -4.90 12.60 1.40
N ARG A 134 -4.62 13.61 2.22
CA ARG A 134 -4.14 13.44 3.60
C ARG A 134 -5.20 13.68 4.66
N SER A 135 -6.32 14.32 4.31
CA SER A 135 -7.43 14.60 5.23
C SER A 135 -8.62 13.66 5.08
N ASP A 136 -8.87 13.08 3.90
CA ASP A 136 -10.24 12.65 3.58
C ASP A 136 -10.41 11.25 2.98
N ILE A 137 -9.35 10.43 2.80
CA ILE A 137 -9.49 9.01 2.37
C ILE A 137 -9.96 8.13 3.54
N GLU A 138 -11.14 8.46 4.08
CA GLU A 138 -11.85 7.65 5.06
C GLU A 138 -12.94 6.85 4.36
N ILE A 139 -12.82 5.52 4.38
CA ILE A 139 -13.86 4.64 3.87
C ILE A 139 -14.70 4.18 5.05
N GLY A 140 -15.82 4.88 5.24
CA GLY A 140 -17.02 4.48 5.99
C GLY A 140 -16.82 3.71 7.30
N ALA A 141 -17.07 4.40 8.42
CA ALA A 141 -17.44 3.77 9.69
C ALA A 141 -18.66 2.84 9.50
N GLY A 142 -18.44 1.53 9.55
CA GLY A 142 -19.51 0.55 9.65
C GLY A 142 -20.32 0.80 10.93
N ARG A 143 -21.65 0.78 10.82
CA ARG A 143 -22.60 0.86 11.95
C ARG A 143 -22.12 -0.02 13.12
N GLY A 144 -21.62 0.59 14.20
CA GLY A 144 -21.46 -0.05 15.51
C GLY A 144 -20.06 -0.50 15.92
N THR A 145 -19.02 -0.39 15.08
CA THR A 145 -17.62 -0.61 15.50
C THR A 145 -16.75 0.49 14.90
N GLY A 146 -16.45 1.54 15.68
CA GLY A 146 -15.73 2.74 15.24
C GLY A 146 -14.26 2.54 14.85
N GLY A 147 -13.96 1.60 13.95
CA GLY A 147 -12.65 1.42 13.34
C GLY A 147 -12.63 1.98 11.93
N ARG A 148 -11.67 2.87 11.65
CA ARG A 148 -11.38 3.40 10.31
C ARG A 148 -10.72 2.32 9.44
N SER A 149 -11.16 2.19 8.20
CA SER A 149 -10.52 1.32 7.20
C SER A 149 -9.75 2.19 6.20
N PHE A 150 -8.49 1.84 5.96
CA PHE A 150 -7.63 2.49 4.98
C PHE A 150 -7.39 1.52 3.82
N PRO A 151 -7.23 2.02 2.59
CA PRO A 151 -6.86 1.16 1.48
C PRO A 151 -5.44 0.63 1.64
N ASP A 152 -5.14 -0.49 0.98
CA ASP A 152 -3.77 -1.02 0.92
C ASP A 152 -2.81 -0.02 0.25
N LEU A 153 -3.24 0.53 -0.90
CA LEU A 153 -2.51 1.55 -1.67
C LEU A 153 -3.47 2.53 -2.34
N ALA A 154 -2.95 3.73 -2.62
CA ALA A 154 -3.57 4.68 -3.53
C ALA A 154 -2.54 5.15 -4.58
N SER A 155 -2.99 5.35 -5.81
CA SER A 155 -2.25 5.99 -6.89
C SER A 155 -2.84 7.35 -7.19
N VAL A 156 -1.97 8.35 -7.33
CA VAL A 156 -2.36 9.75 -7.46
C VAL A 156 -1.72 10.32 -8.70
N VAL A 157 -2.54 10.92 -9.56
CA VAL A 157 -2.06 11.71 -10.70
C VAL A 157 -2.52 13.13 -10.48
N THR A 158 -1.59 14.07 -10.51
CA THR A 158 -1.90 15.51 -10.46
C THR A 158 -1.80 16.07 -11.87
N SER A 159 -2.89 16.63 -12.39
CA SER A 159 -2.88 17.33 -13.68
C SER A 159 -2.21 18.70 -13.57
N GLU A 160 -1.92 19.32 -14.72
CA GLU A 160 -1.23 20.62 -14.79
C GLU A 160 -1.99 21.74 -14.06
N ASP A 161 -3.32 21.65 -13.99
CA ASP A 161 -4.20 22.58 -13.26
C ASP A 161 -4.26 22.30 -11.74
N GLY A 162 -3.51 21.30 -11.26
CA GLY A 162 -3.45 20.91 -9.86
C GLY A 162 -4.60 20.02 -9.39
N ALA A 163 -5.49 19.57 -10.29
CA ALA A 163 -6.51 18.59 -9.92
C ALA A 163 -5.88 17.20 -9.71
N GLU A 164 -6.31 16.50 -8.66
CA GLU A 164 -5.81 15.16 -8.34
C GLU A 164 -6.82 14.09 -8.74
N GLN A 165 -6.36 13.07 -9.45
CA GLN A 165 -7.11 11.84 -9.69
C GLN A 165 -6.57 10.74 -8.79
N VAL A 166 -7.46 10.17 -7.99
CA VAL A 166 -7.12 9.17 -6.97
C VAL A 166 -7.71 7.82 -7.34
N TRP A 167 -6.82 6.84 -7.51
CA TRP A 167 -7.18 5.44 -7.72
C TRP A 167 -6.76 4.62 -6.51
N VAL A 168 -7.74 4.00 -5.85
CA VAL A 168 -7.48 3.11 -4.73
C VAL A 168 -7.19 1.71 -5.23
N HIS A 169 -6.30 0.99 -4.55
CA HIS A 169 -5.98 -0.39 -4.83
C HIS A 169 -6.17 -1.25 -3.59
N GLU A 170 -6.95 -2.32 -3.73
CA GLU A 170 -7.25 -3.28 -2.67
C GLU A 170 -6.78 -4.66 -3.11
N LEU A 171 -5.95 -5.32 -2.32
CA LEU A 171 -5.48 -6.67 -2.59
C LEU A 171 -6.39 -7.68 -1.87
N GLU A 172 -7.16 -8.46 -2.62
CA GLU A 172 -8.06 -9.45 -2.03
C GLU A 172 -7.47 -10.85 -2.08
N ARG A 173 -7.12 -11.37 -0.89
CA ARG A 173 -6.54 -12.70 -0.70
C ARG A 173 -7.50 -13.77 -0.18
N ALA A 174 -8.65 -13.36 0.35
CA ALA A 174 -9.57 -14.28 1.01
C ALA A 174 -11.01 -14.03 0.59
N ARG A 175 -11.85 -15.07 0.71
CA ARG A 175 -13.28 -14.91 0.45
C ARG A 175 -13.90 -14.06 1.55
N LYS A 176 -14.48 -12.93 1.16
CA LYS A 176 -15.36 -12.11 2.00
C LYS A 176 -16.82 -12.37 1.60
N GLY A 177 -17.74 -12.24 2.56
CA GLY A 177 -19.16 -12.37 2.27
C GLY A 177 -19.63 -11.31 1.26
N ARG A 178 -20.51 -11.70 0.33
CA ARG A 178 -21.01 -10.82 -0.75
C ARG A 178 -21.51 -9.47 -0.23
N ALA A 179 -22.36 -9.48 0.80
CA ALA A 179 -22.93 -8.27 1.38
C ALA A 179 -21.85 -7.33 1.96
N ARG A 180 -20.81 -7.90 2.58
CA ARG A 180 -19.66 -7.13 3.09
C ARG A 180 -18.88 -6.50 1.95
N LEU A 181 -18.57 -7.26 0.90
CA LEU A 181 -17.84 -6.73 -0.27
C LEU A 181 -18.62 -5.60 -0.95
N LEU A 182 -19.93 -5.79 -1.18
CA LEU A 182 -20.78 -4.77 -1.78
C LEU A 182 -20.79 -3.49 -0.94
N SER A 183 -20.90 -3.60 0.38
CA SER A 183 -20.85 -2.43 1.27
C SER A 183 -19.52 -1.68 1.19
N ILE A 184 -18.39 -2.39 1.13
CA ILE A 184 -17.06 -1.76 1.03
C ILE A 184 -16.87 -1.11 -0.35
N MET A 185 -17.24 -1.81 -1.43
CA MET A 185 -17.18 -1.27 -2.79
C MET A 185 -18.03 -0.01 -2.93
N LEU A 186 -19.25 -0.02 -2.37
CA LEU A 186 -20.12 1.14 -2.40
C LEU A 186 -19.55 2.31 -1.57
N SER A 187 -18.91 2.07 -0.43
CA SER A 187 -18.27 3.17 0.30
C SER A 187 -17.19 3.90 -0.51
N TYR A 188 -16.49 3.22 -1.41
CA TYR A 188 -15.60 3.88 -2.38
C TYR A 188 -16.35 4.64 -3.47
N VAL A 189 -17.43 4.07 -3.99
CA VAL A 189 -18.29 4.73 -5.00
C VAL A 189 -18.84 6.05 -4.49
N TYR A 190 -19.22 6.11 -3.21
CA TYR A 190 -19.75 7.33 -2.57
C TYR A 190 -18.65 8.29 -2.07
N ALA A 191 -17.37 7.91 -2.14
CA ALA A 191 -16.28 8.78 -1.70
C ALA A 191 -15.92 9.78 -2.80
N GLU A 192 -16.27 11.05 -2.61
CA GLU A 192 -16.10 12.11 -3.63
C GLU A 192 -14.66 12.32 -4.11
N HIS A 193 -13.69 12.02 -3.25
CA HIS A 193 -12.26 12.16 -3.55
C HIS A 193 -11.66 10.92 -4.23
N VAL A 194 -12.39 9.79 -4.30
CA VAL A 194 -11.95 8.57 -4.98
C VAL A 194 -12.52 8.52 -6.39
N HIS A 195 -11.64 8.46 -7.39
CA HIS A 195 -12.03 8.42 -8.81
C HIS A 195 -12.22 7.00 -9.32
N GLY A 196 -11.63 6.02 -8.64
CA GLY A 196 -11.85 4.61 -8.89
C GLY A 196 -11.16 3.72 -7.88
N VAL A 197 -11.61 2.48 -7.81
CA VAL A 197 -11.03 1.44 -6.97
C VAL A 197 -10.74 0.20 -7.81
N VAL A 198 -9.53 -0.33 -7.68
CA VAL A 198 -9.08 -1.56 -8.33
C VAL A 198 -8.88 -2.64 -7.28
N TYR A 199 -9.70 -3.68 -7.35
CA TYR A 199 -9.52 -4.91 -6.58
C TYR A 199 -8.60 -5.86 -7.32
N TRP A 200 -7.46 -6.17 -6.74
CA TRP A 200 -6.48 -7.14 -7.21
C TRP A 200 -6.78 -8.48 -6.56
N ALA A 201 -7.39 -9.39 -7.30
CA ALA A 201 -7.94 -10.63 -6.79
C ALA A 201 -6.93 -11.78 -6.90
N TRP A 202 -6.65 -12.47 -5.79
CA TRP A 202 -5.89 -13.71 -5.80
C TRP A 202 -6.53 -14.80 -6.69
N PRO A 203 -5.76 -15.84 -7.08
CA PRO A 203 -6.27 -16.94 -7.88
C PRO A 203 -7.53 -17.56 -7.30
N GLY A 204 -8.57 -17.72 -8.13
CA GLY A 204 -9.87 -18.26 -7.72
C GLY A 204 -10.81 -17.25 -7.05
N LEU A 205 -10.42 -15.97 -6.92
CA LEU A 205 -11.26 -14.89 -6.38
C LEU A 205 -11.72 -13.88 -7.44
N ALA A 206 -11.13 -13.86 -8.63
CA ALA A 206 -11.42 -12.87 -9.66
C ALA A 206 -12.93 -12.86 -10.05
N ASP A 207 -13.48 -14.00 -10.44
CA ASP A 207 -14.88 -14.12 -10.85
C ASP A 207 -15.88 -13.73 -9.75
N PRO A 208 -15.79 -14.27 -8.51
CA PRO A 208 -16.73 -13.88 -7.47
C PRO A 208 -16.60 -12.39 -7.11
N LEU A 209 -15.40 -11.80 -7.15
CA LEU A 209 -15.23 -10.35 -6.93
C LEU A 209 -15.84 -9.53 -8.07
N ALA A 210 -15.60 -9.93 -9.32
CA ALA A 210 -16.14 -9.26 -10.50
C ALA A 210 -17.67 -9.21 -10.45
N ALA A 211 -18.32 -10.31 -10.05
CA ALA A 211 -19.77 -10.36 -9.90
C ALA A 211 -20.33 -9.42 -8.81
N VAL A 212 -19.53 -9.05 -7.79
CA VAL A 212 -19.92 -8.04 -6.79
C VAL A 212 -19.60 -6.63 -7.29
N ALA A 213 -18.47 -6.44 -7.95
CA ALA A 213 -18.09 -5.15 -8.54
C ALA A 213 -19.11 -4.70 -9.60
N GLU A 214 -19.60 -5.62 -10.43
CA GLU A 214 -20.69 -5.34 -11.38
C GLU A 214 -21.97 -4.90 -10.69
N GLU A 215 -22.33 -5.53 -9.56
CA GLU A 215 -23.50 -5.13 -8.77
C GLU A 215 -23.30 -3.74 -8.14
N ALA A 216 -22.12 -3.46 -7.59
CA ALA A 216 -21.76 -2.15 -7.06
C ALA A 216 -21.84 -1.07 -8.15
N ASN A 217 -21.27 -1.33 -9.33
CA ASN A 217 -21.30 -0.41 -10.46
C ASN A 217 -22.71 -0.17 -11.03
N ARG A 218 -23.56 -1.21 -11.10
CA ARG A 218 -24.98 -1.04 -11.46
C ARG A 218 -25.72 -0.18 -10.44
N THR A 219 -25.45 -0.41 -9.15
CA THR A 219 -26.04 0.36 -8.05
C THR A 219 -25.60 1.83 -8.10
N ALA A 220 -24.32 2.08 -8.39
CA ALA A 220 -23.76 3.41 -8.62
C ALA A 220 -24.51 4.13 -9.76
N ALA A 221 -24.61 3.48 -10.92
CA ALA A 221 -25.28 4.03 -12.09
C ALA A 221 -26.77 4.35 -11.83
N ALA A 222 -27.48 3.46 -11.13
CA ALA A 222 -28.88 3.68 -10.76
C ALA A 222 -29.06 4.87 -9.79
N ALA A 223 -28.04 5.17 -8.98
CA ALA A 223 -28.00 6.34 -8.11
C ALA A 223 -27.49 7.62 -8.79
N GLY A 224 -27.20 7.58 -10.11
CA GLY A 224 -26.65 8.72 -10.85
C GLY A 224 -25.15 8.95 -10.61
N LEU A 225 -24.46 8.01 -9.97
CA LEU A 225 -23.02 8.04 -9.72
C LEU A 225 -22.24 7.36 -10.85
N ARG A 226 -20.99 7.76 -11.02
CA ARG A 226 -20.09 7.14 -12.00
C ARG A 226 -19.65 5.75 -11.51
N PRO A 227 -19.82 4.68 -12.29
CA PRO A 227 -19.20 3.38 -12.01
C PRO A 227 -17.67 3.50 -11.93
N CYS A 228 -17.07 2.97 -10.87
CA CYS A 228 -15.66 3.20 -10.58
C CYS A 228 -14.93 1.96 -9.99
N VAL A 229 -15.62 0.83 -9.84
CA VAL A 229 -15.04 -0.41 -9.29
C VAL A 229 -14.53 -1.31 -10.41
N VAL A 230 -13.26 -1.69 -10.36
CA VAL A 230 -12.61 -2.57 -11.34
C VAL A 230 -12.00 -3.77 -10.62
N VAL A 231 -12.09 -4.96 -11.21
CA VAL A 231 -11.43 -6.17 -10.69
C VAL A 231 -10.36 -6.61 -11.66
N ARG A 232 -9.18 -6.97 -11.15
CA ARG A 232 -8.06 -7.49 -11.93
C ARG A 232 -7.50 -8.74 -11.24
N PRO A 233 -7.08 -9.77 -12.00
CA PRO A 233 -6.38 -10.90 -11.40
C PRO A 233 -5.00 -10.47 -10.89
N TRP A 234 -4.60 -11.02 -9.74
CA TRP A 234 -3.27 -10.91 -9.18
C TRP A 234 -2.64 -12.29 -9.07
N GLN A 235 -1.39 -12.40 -9.52
CA GLN A 235 -0.56 -13.59 -9.37
C GLN A 235 0.46 -13.29 -8.26
N PRO A 236 0.30 -13.89 -7.06
CA PRO A 236 1.26 -13.72 -5.98
C PRO A 236 2.69 -14.05 -6.41
N ARG A 237 3.66 -13.30 -5.90
CA ARG A 237 5.08 -13.41 -6.29
C ARG A 237 5.97 -13.97 -5.20
N LEU A 238 5.44 -14.12 -3.99
CA LEU A 238 6.10 -14.69 -2.83
C LEU A 238 5.82 -16.18 -2.69
#